data_AF-A0A8T4W3M0-F1
#
_entry.id   AF-A0A8T4W3M0-F1
#
_cell.length_a   1.000
_cell.length_b   1.000
_cell.length_c   1.000
_cell.angle_alpha   90.00
_cell.angle_beta   90.00
_cell.angle_gamma   90.00
#
_symmetry.space_group_name_H-M   'P 1'
#
loop_
_entity.id
_entity.type
_entity.pdbx_description
1 polymer ?
#
loop_
_entity_poly.entity_id
_entity_poly.type
_entity_poly.pdbx_seq_one_letter_code
_entity_poly.pdbx_strand_id
1 'polypeptide(L)'
;GMIRAKYGHSIDVSLDDLPLADADEFFYPVTEEEADIVLENGIHPIDRKKVHLSTTIEKAVEAGSVRSDHPLILRVDGIKAREEGIEIYQATSDVCVTEEIGADFLSQVDDAIVEKILKEKH
;
A
#
# COMPACT_ATOMS: atom_id res chain seq x y z
N GLY A 1 -5.34 28.02 -19.23
CA GLY A 1 -5.57 26.56 -19.15
C GLY A 1 -5.04 26.09 -17.83
N MET A 2 -5.91 25.67 -16.91
CA MET A 2 -5.49 25.10 -15.63
C MET A 2 -5.21 23.62 -15.84
N ILE A 3 -3.93 23.26 -15.94
CA ILE A 3 -3.48 21.88 -15.79
C ILE A 3 -3.59 21.57 -14.30
N ARG A 4 -4.64 20.86 -13.89
CA ARG A 4 -4.75 20.28 -12.56
C ARG A 4 -3.80 19.08 -12.52
N ALA A 5 -2.74 19.18 -11.73
CA ALA A 5 -2.00 18.00 -11.30
C ALA A 5 -2.98 17.09 -10.54
N LYS A 6 -3.34 15.96 -11.14
CA LYS A 6 -3.96 14.85 -10.42
C LYS A 6 -2.82 14.09 -9.76
N TYR A 7 -2.96 13.86 -8.46
CA TYR A 7 -2.11 13.01 -7.63
C TYR A 7 -0.75 13.63 -7.26
N GLY A 8 -0.59 13.86 -5.96
CA GLY A 8 0.68 14.32 -5.40
C GLY A 8 0.55 15.49 -4.44
N HIS A 9 -0.46 15.53 -3.57
CA HIS A 9 -0.34 16.20 -2.28
C HIS A 9 -1.24 15.47 -1.29
N SER A 10 -0.70 15.21 -0.10
CA SER A 10 -1.33 14.55 1.04
C SER A 10 -2.82 14.84 1.04
N ILE A 11 -3.62 13.81 0.85
CA ILE A 11 -5.05 13.92 1.05
C ILE A 11 -5.20 14.17 2.57
N ASP A 12 -5.40 15.44 2.94
CA ASP A 12 -5.86 15.84 4.28
C ASP A 12 -7.36 15.51 4.34
N VAL A 13 -7.67 14.21 4.22
CA VAL A 13 -9.00 13.68 4.48
C VAL A 13 -8.95 13.14 5.89
N SER A 14 -9.86 13.61 6.74
CA SER A 14 -10.07 13.01 8.03
C SER A 14 -10.47 11.56 7.83
N LEU A 15 -9.84 10.63 8.54
CA LEU A 15 -10.22 9.21 8.48
C LEU A 15 -11.69 9.01 8.86
N ASP A 16 -12.23 9.90 9.70
CA ASP A 16 -13.64 9.90 10.12
C ASP A 16 -14.63 10.04 8.95
N ASP A 17 -14.19 10.58 7.81
CA ASP A 17 -15.03 10.76 6.62
C ASP A 17 -14.92 9.58 5.63
N LEU A 18 -14.03 8.63 5.88
CA LEU A 18 -13.79 7.49 4.99
C LEU A 18 -14.51 6.23 5.49
N PRO A 19 -15.10 5.43 4.59
CA PRO A 19 -15.64 4.13 4.97
C PRO A 19 -14.49 3.14 5.26
N LEU A 20 -14.73 2.20 6.18
CA LEU A 20 -13.84 1.05 6.37
C LEU A 20 -13.78 0.21 5.09
N ALA A 21 -12.57 -0.21 4.72
CA ALA A 21 -12.35 -1.14 3.63
C ALA A 21 -12.78 -2.56 4.05
N ASP A 22 -13.36 -3.31 3.12
CA ASP A 22 -13.86 -4.67 3.32
C ASP A 22 -13.04 -5.74 2.57
N ALA A 23 -11.94 -5.35 1.93
CA ALA A 23 -11.06 -6.25 1.22
C ALA A 23 -10.26 -7.16 2.18
N ASP A 24 -10.05 -8.40 1.77
CA ASP A 24 -9.31 -9.40 2.54
C ASP A 24 -7.80 -9.19 2.51
N GLU A 25 -7.29 -8.50 1.49
CA GLU A 25 -5.86 -8.29 1.27
C GLU A 25 -5.60 -6.89 0.72
N PHE A 26 -4.46 -6.31 1.11
CA PHE A 26 -3.97 -5.04 0.59
C PHE A 26 -2.48 -5.14 0.25
N PHE A 27 -1.94 -4.15 -0.45
CA PHE A 27 -0.58 -4.22 -1.00
C PHE A 27 0.22 -2.94 -0.76
N TYR A 28 1.49 -3.08 -0.41
CA TYR A 28 2.40 -1.97 -0.12
C TYR A 28 3.69 -2.14 -0.93
N PRO A 29 4.07 -1.17 -1.78
CA PRO A 29 5.34 -1.22 -2.50
C PRO A 29 6.51 -0.81 -1.60
N VAL A 30 7.60 -1.56 -1.69
CA VAL A 30 8.89 -1.29 -1.02
C VAL A 30 10.03 -1.39 -2.01
N THR A 31 11.16 -0.75 -1.72
CA THR A 31 12.41 -1.07 -2.41
C THR A 31 13.00 -2.39 -1.87
N GLU A 32 13.92 -3.01 -2.61
CA GLU A 32 14.66 -4.18 -2.11
C GLU A 32 15.36 -3.89 -0.79
N GLU A 33 15.93 -2.69 -0.63
CA GLU A 33 16.64 -2.27 0.58
C GLU A 33 15.71 -2.08 1.79
N GLU A 34 14.45 -1.73 1.57
CA GLU A 34 13.45 -1.48 2.61
C GLU A 34 12.70 -2.77 3.01
N ALA A 35 12.66 -3.79 2.15
CA ALA A 35 11.77 -4.93 2.31
C ALA A 35 11.99 -5.70 3.62
N ASP A 36 13.24 -6.06 3.92
CA ASP A 36 13.57 -6.80 5.15
C ASP A 36 13.21 -5.98 6.39
N ILE A 37 13.55 -4.68 6.38
CA ILE A 37 13.26 -3.76 7.50
C ILE A 37 11.75 -3.69 7.75
N VAL A 38 10.95 -3.57 6.70
CA VAL A 38 9.48 -3.47 6.81
C VAL A 38 8.87 -4.80 7.22
N LEU A 39 9.38 -5.93 6.71
CA LEU A 39 8.95 -7.27 7.13
C LEU A 39 9.26 -7.56 8.60
N GLU A 40 10.35 -7.01 9.15
CA GLU A 40 10.72 -7.18 10.55
C GLU A 40 9.97 -6.22 11.48
N ASN A 41 9.78 -4.96 11.08
CA ASN A 41 9.29 -3.90 11.98
C ASN A 41 7.84 -3.51 11.74
N GLY A 42 7.25 -3.89 10.61
CA GLY A 42 5.96 -3.39 10.15
C GLY A 42 6.08 -2.11 9.30
N ILE A 43 4.94 -1.65 8.79
CA ILE A 43 4.82 -0.41 8.03
C ILE A 43 4.42 0.71 8.98
N HIS A 44 5.36 1.62 9.21
CA HIS A 44 5.17 2.80 10.03
C HIS A 44 5.04 4.05 9.16
N PRO A 45 4.16 5.00 9.52
CA PRO A 45 4.08 6.26 8.82
C PRO A 45 5.36 7.08 9.04
N ILE A 46 5.85 7.67 7.95
CA ILE A 46 6.90 8.69 8.03
C ILE A 46 6.20 10.04 8.25
N ASP A 47 6.36 10.60 9.46
CA ASP A 47 5.70 11.84 9.93
C ASP A 47 4.18 11.66 10.12
N ARG A 48 3.39 12.74 10.19
CA ARG A 48 1.92 12.72 10.37
C ARG A 48 1.12 12.16 9.20
N LYS A 49 1.77 11.48 8.25
CA LYS A 49 1.11 10.89 7.09
C LYS A 49 0.50 9.54 7.47
N LYS A 50 -0.54 9.11 6.76
CA LYS A 50 -1.09 7.77 6.91
C LYS A 50 -0.34 6.79 6.00
N VAL A 51 -0.30 5.51 6.39
CA VAL A 51 0.21 4.44 5.52
C VAL A 51 -0.78 4.28 4.36
N HIS A 52 -0.26 4.32 3.13
CA HIS A 52 -1.07 4.14 1.92
C HIS A 52 -0.92 2.71 1.43
N LEU A 53 -2.04 2.03 1.24
CA LEU A 53 -2.11 0.68 0.71
C LEU A 53 -2.84 0.71 -0.64
N SER A 54 -2.46 -0.20 -1.53
CA SER A 54 -3.13 -0.47 -2.79
C SER A 54 -4.11 -1.62 -2.64
N THR A 55 -5.23 -1.58 -3.37
CA THR A 55 -6.24 -2.64 -3.36
C THR A 55 -5.86 -3.83 -4.26
N THR A 56 -4.90 -3.67 -5.17
CA THR A 56 -4.38 -4.75 -6.02
C THR A 56 -2.87 -4.70 -6.16
N ILE A 57 -2.26 -5.83 -6.56
CA ILE A 57 -0.82 -5.93 -6.82
C ILE A 57 -0.44 -4.99 -7.97
N GLU A 58 -1.23 -4.90 -9.04
CA GLU A 58 -0.94 -4.04 -10.19
C GLU A 58 -0.87 -2.56 -9.81
N LYS A 59 -1.72 -2.13 -8.88
CA LYS A 59 -1.73 -0.77 -8.34
C LYS A 59 -0.53 -0.51 -7.43
N ALA A 60 -0.16 -1.49 -6.62
CA ALA A 60 1.05 -1.40 -5.81
C ALA A 60 2.30 -1.31 -6.69
N VAL A 61 2.39 -2.13 -7.75
CA VAL A 61 3.47 -2.06 -8.74
C VAL A 61 3.50 -0.69 -9.41
N GLU A 62 2.37 -0.16 -9.87
CA GLU A 62 2.31 1.19 -10.47
C GLU A 62 2.81 2.28 -9.52
N ALA A 63 2.40 2.23 -8.25
CA ALA A 63 2.84 3.16 -7.23
C ALA A 63 4.34 3.02 -6.93
N GLY A 64 4.84 1.78 -6.83
CA GLY A 64 6.26 1.47 -6.60
C GLY A 64 7.16 1.87 -7.77
N SER A 65 6.69 1.71 -9.01
CA SER A 65 7.41 2.05 -10.23
C SER A 65 7.76 3.53 -10.37
N VAL A 66 7.11 4.41 -9.60
CA VAL A 66 7.48 5.83 -9.53
C VAL A 66 8.82 6.05 -8.82
N ARG A 67 9.24 5.10 -7.96
CA ARG A 67 10.44 5.20 -7.12
C ARG A 67 11.53 4.18 -7.46
N SER A 68 11.16 3.02 -8.00
CA SER A 68 12.08 1.93 -8.35
C SER A 68 11.63 1.24 -9.64
N ASP A 69 12.55 0.91 -10.54
CA ASP A 69 12.22 0.13 -11.75
C ASP A 69 11.78 -1.32 -11.41
N HIS A 70 12.24 -1.82 -10.27
CA HIS A 70 11.94 -3.15 -9.75
C HIS A 70 11.48 -3.03 -8.27
N PRO A 71 10.23 -2.59 -8.02
CA PRO A 71 9.70 -2.55 -6.66
C PRO A 71 9.36 -3.96 -6.19
N LEU A 72 9.63 -4.27 -4.92
CA LEU A 72 9.04 -5.44 -4.27
C LEU A 72 7.67 -5.06 -3.70
N ILE A 73 6.77 -6.04 -3.60
CA ILE A 73 5.41 -5.82 -3.12
C ILE A 73 5.18 -6.66 -1.86
N LEU A 74 4.78 -5.99 -0.79
CA LEU A 74 4.31 -6.64 0.43
C LEU A 74 2.79 -6.75 0.40
N ARG A 75 2.29 -7.91 0.80
CA ARG A 75 0.89 -8.20 1.06
C ARG A 75 0.60 -7.97 2.54
N VAL A 76 -0.51 -7.29 2.80
CA VAL A 76 -1.11 -7.08 4.12
C VAL A 76 -2.34 -7.99 4.24
N ASP A 77 -2.36 -8.84 5.27
CA ASP A 77 -3.53 -9.65 5.62
C ASP A 77 -4.62 -8.77 6.27
N GLY A 78 -5.58 -8.33 5.47
CA GLY A 78 -6.67 -7.44 5.88
C GLY A 78 -7.66 -8.11 6.82
N ILE A 79 -7.86 -9.42 6.68
CA ILE A 79 -8.71 -10.21 7.59
C ILE A 79 -8.11 -10.18 8.99
N LYS A 80 -6.85 -10.61 9.12
CA LYS A 80 -6.15 -10.70 10.42
C LYS A 80 -5.97 -9.31 11.03
N ALA A 81 -5.62 -8.30 10.22
CA ALA A 81 -5.51 -6.92 10.68
C ALA A 81 -6.82 -6.42 11.31
N ARG A 82 -7.96 -6.66 10.63
CA ARG A 82 -9.28 -6.27 11.13
C ARG A 82 -9.68 -7.04 12.40
N GLU A 83 -9.37 -8.33 12.48
CA GLU A 83 -9.64 -9.15 13.68
C GLU A 83 -8.87 -8.64 14.91
N GLU A 84 -7.66 -8.10 14.71
CA GLU A 84 -6.82 -7.48 15.74
C GLU A 84 -7.15 -5.98 15.97
N GLY A 85 -8.18 -5.45 15.33
CA GLY A 85 -8.68 -4.08 15.54
C GLY A 85 -7.94 -3.00 14.75
N ILE A 86 -7.15 -3.36 13.73
CA ILE A 86 -6.55 -2.40 12.80
C ILE A 86 -7.62 -1.92 11.81
N GLU A 87 -7.81 -0.61 11.76
CA GLU A 87 -8.78 0.03 10.87
C GLU A 87 -8.10 0.47 9.57
N ILE A 88 -8.52 -0.13 8.46
CA ILE A 88 -8.10 0.25 7.12
C ILE A 88 -9.28 0.95 6.44
N TYR A 89 -9.05 2.15 5.93
CA TYR A 89 -10.07 3.04 5.39
C TYR A 89 -9.94 3.17 3.86
N GLN A 90 -11.06 3.09 3.14
CA GLN A 90 -11.09 3.21 1.68
C GLN A 90 -11.06 4.68 1.26
N ALA A 91 -9.92 5.16 0.75
CA ALA A 91 -9.76 6.54 0.30
C ALA A 91 -10.24 6.76 -1.16
N THR A 92 -9.96 5.79 -2.04
CA THR A 92 -10.44 5.75 -3.43
C THR A 92 -10.65 4.29 -3.84
N SER A 93 -11.12 3.97 -5.05
CA SER A 93 -11.25 2.56 -5.50
C SER A 93 -9.95 1.76 -5.44
N ASP A 94 -8.81 2.45 -5.55
CA ASP A 94 -7.49 1.82 -5.72
C ASP A 94 -6.59 2.01 -4.49
N VAL A 95 -6.99 2.89 -3.56
CA VAL A 95 -6.15 3.34 -2.45
C VAL A 95 -6.90 3.23 -1.13
N CYS A 96 -6.25 2.60 -0.15
CA CYS A 96 -6.67 2.56 1.24
C CYS A 96 -5.63 3.24 2.14
N VAL A 97 -6.05 3.66 3.32
CA VAL A 97 -5.18 4.31 4.31
C VAL A 97 -5.39 3.73 5.70
N THR A 98 -4.31 3.66 6.49
CA THR A 98 -4.31 3.17 7.88
C THR A 98 -3.25 3.92 8.70
N GLU A 99 -3.32 3.85 10.03
CA GLU A 99 -2.29 4.41 10.90
C GLU A 99 -0.95 3.70 10.72
N GLU A 100 -0.95 2.37 10.87
CA GLU A 100 0.21 1.51 10.85
C GLU A 100 -0.20 0.07 10.51
N ILE A 101 0.76 -0.76 10.10
CA ILE A 101 0.58 -2.20 9.93
C ILE A 101 1.73 -2.92 10.63
N GLY A 102 1.42 -3.78 11.59
CA GLY A 102 2.42 -4.62 12.25
C GLY A 102 3.05 -5.67 11.32
N ALA A 103 4.27 -6.08 11.64
CA ALA A 103 4.99 -7.12 10.89
C ALA A 103 4.21 -8.43 10.76
N ASP A 104 3.43 -8.80 11.79
CA ASP A 104 2.66 -10.04 11.84
C ASP A 104 1.55 -10.17 10.76
N PHE A 105 1.23 -9.07 10.07
CA PHE A 105 0.25 -9.04 8.97
C PHE A 105 0.92 -9.02 7.59
N LEU A 106 2.26 -8.98 7.53
CA LEU A 106 3.00 -8.80 6.30
C LEU A 106 3.54 -10.11 5.74
N SER A 107 3.54 -10.20 4.42
CA SER A 107 4.23 -11.25 3.67
C SER A 107 4.67 -10.69 2.32
N GLN A 108 5.76 -11.18 1.75
CA GLN A 108 6.18 -10.80 0.41
C GLN A 108 5.31 -11.50 -0.64
N VAL A 109 4.87 -10.74 -1.65
CA VAL A 109 4.25 -11.29 -2.87
C VAL A 109 5.33 -11.94 -3.71
N ASP A 110 5.04 -13.09 -4.32
CA ASP A 110 5.98 -13.79 -5.20
C ASP A 110 6.52 -12.87 -6.31
N ASP A 111 7.84 -12.72 -6.37
CA ASP A 111 8.55 -11.88 -7.33
C ASP A 111 8.19 -12.23 -8.78
N ALA A 112 7.88 -13.50 -9.08
CA ALA A 112 7.46 -13.92 -10.40
C ALA A 112 6.12 -13.29 -10.84
N ILE A 113 5.21 -13.04 -9.89
CA ILE A 113 3.95 -12.33 -10.15
C ILE A 113 4.24 -10.86 -10.46
N VAL A 114 5.09 -10.22 -9.64
CA VAL A 114 5.48 -8.82 -9.80
C VAL A 114 6.18 -8.60 -11.15
N GLU A 115 7.16 -9.44 -11.48
CA GLU A 115 7.85 -9.40 -12.78
C GLU A 115 6.91 -9.56 -13.96
N LYS A 116 5.92 -10.45 -13.86
CA LYS A 116 4.94 -10.66 -14.93
C LYS A 116 4.14 -9.38 -15.17
N ILE A 117 3.67 -8.73 -14.11
CA ILE A 117 2.91 -7.46 -14.20
C ILE A 117 3.78 -6.36 -14.84
N LEU A 118 5.05 -6.25 -14.44
CA LEU A 118 5.99 -5.29 -15.02
C LEU A 118 6.19 -5.53 -16.53
N LYS A 119 6.31 -6.80 -16.95
CA LYS A 119 6.48 -7.16 -18.37
C LYS A 119 5.22 -6.92 -19.20
N GLU A 120 4.03 -7.10 -18.64
CA GLU A 120 2.76 -6.89 -19.35
C GLU A 120 2.41 -5.40 -19.57
N LYS A 121 3.04 -4.49 -18.82
CA LYS A 121 2.88 -3.03 -19.01
C LYS A 121 3.78 -2.44 -20.09
N HIS A 122 4.76 -3.18 -20.61
CA HIS A 122 5.70 -2.76 -21.66
C HIS A 122 5.40 -3.43 -23.00
#